data_AF-A0A376CXD0-F1
#
_entry.id   AF-A0A376CXD0-F1
#
_cell.length_a   1.000
_cell.length_b   1.000
_cell.length_c   1.000
_cell.angle_alpha   90.00
_cell.angle_beta   90.00
_cell.angle_gamma   90.00
#
_symmetry.space_group_name_H-M   'P 1'
#
loop_
_entity.id
_entity.type
_entity.pdbx_description
1 polymer ?
#
loop_
_entity_poly.entity_id
_entity_poly.type
_entity_poly.pdbx_seq_one_letter_code
_entity_poly.pdbx_strand_id
1 'polypeptide(L)'
;MAILSSIPRQDVRSAIERLVRSGERSAPCGVIDLEAFDFNAQQMPQRAGGLPIRVASKSVRSVAALRRVLSHEGYQGILAYSVPEALHLVAEGFRDIVVAYPSVNRTALAELAASDTAREAITVMVDSVELLELLPGPVKVAIDIDCTLHLPGAVVGPRRSPIREPEQVTELARDIIRRGHRLVGLMAYEGQVASVADGLPGLVGAAKRWLRTRSMSDLAPRRRACVEAARAVADIEFVNGGGTGSLQESAAEGTLTELAAGSGFYTPAIFDDFTGINHKAAAFFVCQVSRVPAPGWATVNSGGWIASGPPAKDRVPVPVWPQGLHYSSTEGAGEVQTPLRGVDMNVEDLVWFRHAKAGEMTENVDHLLAVGPDGVDVWDTYRGQGWTLR
;
A
#
# COMPACT_ATOMS: atom_id res chain seq x y z
N MET A 1 -9.67 4.41 24.32
CA MET A 1 -10.70 4.98 23.42
C MET A 1 -10.03 5.17 22.08
N ALA A 2 -10.58 4.62 20.99
CA ALA A 2 -9.96 4.75 19.66
C ALA A 2 -9.88 6.24 19.29
N ILE A 3 -8.68 6.76 19.05
CA ILE A 3 -8.48 8.14 18.62
C ILE A 3 -8.37 8.11 17.11
N LEU A 4 -9.49 7.81 16.44
CA LEU A 4 -9.60 8.00 15.00
C LEU A 4 -9.55 9.51 14.75
N SER A 5 -8.41 10.00 14.26
CA SER A 5 -8.29 11.37 13.75
C SER A 5 -8.30 11.32 12.23
N SER A 6 -9.29 11.96 11.62
CA SER A 6 -9.41 12.11 10.16
C SER A 6 -8.90 13.47 9.66
N ILE A 7 -8.55 14.37 10.58
CA ILE A 7 -8.06 15.73 10.28
C ILE A 7 -6.61 15.90 10.75
N PRO A 8 -5.83 16.78 10.09
CA PRO A 8 -4.46 17.08 10.51
C PRO A 8 -4.45 17.84 11.86
N ARG A 9 -3.46 17.53 12.70
CA ARG A 9 -3.24 18.22 13.98
C ARG A 9 -2.97 19.71 13.78
N GLN A 10 -3.22 20.51 14.81
CA GLN A 10 -3.12 21.97 14.72
C GLN A 10 -1.69 22.45 14.47
N ASP A 11 -0.72 21.87 15.16
CA ASP A 11 0.71 22.12 14.97
C ASP A 11 1.17 21.81 13.54
N VAL A 12 0.74 20.67 12.99
CA VAL A 12 0.99 20.29 11.59
C VAL A 12 0.40 21.33 10.64
N ARG A 13 -0.84 21.75 10.86
CA ARG A 13 -1.48 22.79 10.04
C ARG A 13 -0.72 24.12 10.09
N SER A 14 -0.39 24.59 11.28
CA SER A 14 0.32 25.85 11.48
C SER A 14 1.73 25.83 10.88
N ALA A 15 2.44 24.71 10.96
CA ALA A 15 3.77 24.58 10.37
C ALA A 15 3.73 24.70 8.84
N ILE A 16 2.79 23.99 8.19
CA ILE A 16 2.64 24.04 6.73
C ILE A 16 2.09 25.38 6.26
N GLU A 17 1.14 25.98 6.98
CA GLU A 17 0.62 27.31 6.65
C GLU A 17 1.73 28.35 6.64
N ARG A 18 2.62 28.34 7.64
CA ARG A 18 3.77 29.24 7.69
C ARG A 18 4.69 29.07 6.48
N LEU A 19 5.05 27.83 6.12
CA LEU A 19 5.96 27.53 5.01
C LEU A 19 5.37 27.91 3.65
N VAL A 20 4.06 27.72 3.48
CA VAL A 20 3.38 28.05 2.23
C VAL A 20 3.15 29.55 2.10
N ARG A 21 2.69 30.24 3.15
CA ARG A 21 2.47 31.69 3.13
C ARG A 21 3.76 32.50 3.02
N SER A 22 4.90 31.97 3.52
CA SER A 22 6.20 32.62 3.34
C SER A 22 6.79 32.43 1.93
N GLY A 23 6.26 31.50 1.14
CA GLY A 23 6.82 31.11 -0.17
C GLY A 23 8.01 30.15 -0.09
N GLU A 24 8.36 29.64 1.10
CA GLU A 24 9.43 28.65 1.27
C GLU A 24 9.06 27.29 0.65
N ARG A 25 7.75 26.97 0.64
CA ARG A 25 7.17 25.80 -0.02
C ARG A 25 5.96 26.20 -0.85
N SER A 26 5.77 25.53 -1.98
CA SER A 26 4.63 25.76 -2.87
C SER A 26 3.54 24.72 -2.64
N ALA A 27 2.27 25.13 -2.79
CA ALA A 27 1.16 24.21 -2.96
C ALA A 27 0.91 23.93 -4.47
N PRO A 28 0.47 22.73 -4.87
CA PRO A 28 0.12 21.62 -4.00
C PRO A 28 1.35 20.92 -3.39
N CYS A 29 1.25 20.49 -2.14
CA CYS A 29 2.30 19.74 -1.45
C CYS A 29 1.74 18.54 -0.71
N GLY A 30 2.56 17.48 -0.57
CA GLY A 30 2.26 16.35 0.28
C GLY A 30 2.77 16.60 1.70
N VAL A 31 2.03 16.16 2.72
CA VAL A 31 2.34 16.37 4.12
C VAL A 31 2.19 15.06 4.88
N ILE A 32 3.17 14.73 5.71
CA ILE A 32 3.12 13.60 6.64
C ILE A 32 3.11 14.14 8.08
N ASP A 33 2.14 13.73 8.89
CA ASP A 33 2.16 13.92 10.34
C ASP A 33 2.96 12.76 10.96
N LEU A 34 4.18 13.04 11.43
CA LEU A 34 5.10 12.02 11.94
C LEU A 34 4.58 11.33 13.20
N GLU A 35 3.88 12.06 14.07
CA GLU A 35 3.31 11.46 15.28
C GLU A 35 2.20 10.47 14.93
N ALA A 36 1.35 10.80 13.96
CA ALA A 36 0.33 9.89 13.46
C ALA A 36 0.93 8.70 12.72
N PHE A 37 1.97 8.93 11.91
CA PHE A 37 2.69 7.91 11.16
C PHE A 37 3.31 6.86 12.09
N ASP A 38 4.04 7.30 13.12
CA ASP A 38 4.68 6.42 14.10
C ASP A 38 3.68 5.72 15.00
N PHE A 39 2.61 6.42 15.41
CA PHE A 39 1.52 5.80 16.13
C PHE A 39 0.97 4.62 15.33
N ASN A 40 0.67 4.80 14.04
CA ASN A 40 0.19 3.73 13.19
C ASN A 40 1.18 2.58 13.07
N ALA A 41 2.48 2.90 12.95
CA ALA A 41 3.55 1.90 12.93
C ALA A 41 3.59 1.07 14.23
N GLN A 42 3.32 1.66 15.39
CA GLN A 42 3.27 0.93 16.66
C GLN A 42 1.99 0.10 16.83
N GLN A 43 0.88 0.47 16.18
CA GLN A 43 -0.39 -0.24 16.29
C GLN A 43 -0.45 -1.49 15.41
N MET A 44 0.17 -1.50 14.23
CA MET A 44 0.05 -2.64 13.30
C MET A 44 0.64 -3.96 13.84
N PRO A 45 1.83 -4.00 14.47
CA PRO A 45 2.38 -5.22 15.05
C PRO A 45 1.48 -5.86 16.12
N GLN A 46 0.67 -5.08 16.84
CA GLN A 46 -0.29 -5.59 17.82
C GLN A 46 -1.36 -6.48 17.19
N ARG A 47 -1.64 -6.30 15.89
CA ARG A 47 -2.58 -7.12 15.11
C ARG A 47 -1.89 -8.24 14.34
N ALA A 48 -0.56 -8.32 14.36
CA ALA A 48 0.20 -9.30 13.60
C ALA A 48 0.38 -10.64 14.33
N GLY A 49 -0.06 -10.75 15.59
CA GLY A 49 0.03 -12.00 16.36
C GLY A 49 1.46 -12.48 16.59
N GLY A 50 2.44 -11.56 16.60
CA GLY A 50 3.86 -11.87 16.74
C GLY A 50 4.59 -12.17 15.42
N LEU A 51 3.89 -12.24 14.29
CA LEU A 51 4.52 -12.37 12.98
C LEU A 51 5.14 -11.03 12.54
N PRO A 52 6.32 -11.03 11.89
CA PRO A 52 6.88 -9.82 11.32
C PRO A 52 6.02 -9.32 10.14
N ILE A 53 6.04 -8.01 9.93
CA ILE A 53 5.33 -7.34 8.84
C ILE A 53 6.33 -6.90 7.78
N ARG A 54 6.20 -7.43 6.57
CA ARG A 54 6.88 -6.97 5.36
C ARG A 54 6.21 -5.72 4.81
N VAL A 55 7.00 -4.68 4.58
CA VAL A 55 6.50 -3.34 4.28
C VAL A 55 6.13 -3.20 2.81
N ALA A 56 4.84 -3.07 2.50
CA ALA A 56 4.36 -2.88 1.14
C ALA A 56 4.68 -1.47 0.60
N SER A 57 5.80 -1.35 -0.11
CA SER A 57 6.36 -0.07 -0.58
C SER A 57 5.43 0.67 -1.54
N LYS A 58 4.58 -0.05 -2.28
CA LYS A 58 3.57 0.52 -3.19
C LYS A 58 2.66 1.56 -2.54
N SER A 59 2.49 1.48 -1.22
CA SER A 59 1.67 2.37 -0.42
C SER A 59 2.45 3.46 0.30
N VAL A 60 3.79 3.42 0.26
CA VAL A 60 4.69 4.36 0.96
C VAL A 60 5.44 5.25 -0.04
N ARG A 61 6.12 4.64 -1.03
CA ARG A 61 6.80 5.32 -2.16
C ARG A 61 7.76 6.46 -1.77
N SER A 62 8.44 6.30 -0.64
CA SER A 62 9.48 7.21 -0.16
C SER A 62 10.52 6.41 0.63
N VAL A 63 11.80 6.57 0.26
CA VAL A 63 12.92 5.87 0.91
C VAL A 63 13.05 6.28 2.38
N ALA A 64 12.92 7.58 2.68
CA ALA A 64 12.96 8.10 4.04
C ALA A 64 11.85 7.49 4.91
N ALA A 65 10.62 7.43 4.37
CA ALA A 65 9.51 6.79 5.06
C ALA A 65 9.75 5.28 5.26
N LEU A 66 10.28 4.56 4.27
CA LEU A 66 10.63 3.14 4.40
C LEU A 66 11.68 2.89 5.48
N ARG A 67 12.74 3.72 5.53
CA ARG A 67 13.77 3.63 6.59
C ARG A 67 13.16 3.88 7.96
N ARG A 68 12.29 4.88 8.09
CA ARG A 68 11.57 5.15 9.34
C ARG A 68 10.72 3.96 9.75
N VAL A 69 9.92 3.39 8.86
CA VAL A 69 9.12 2.19 9.17
C VAL A 69 9.99 1.05 9.67
N LEU A 70 11.07 0.74 8.97
CA LEU A 70 11.95 -0.38 9.30
C LEU A 70 12.78 -0.15 10.58
N SER A 71 12.78 1.07 11.13
CA SER A 71 13.33 1.35 12.45
C SER A 71 12.39 1.00 13.60
N HIS A 72 11.09 0.76 13.32
CA HIS A 72 10.14 0.26 14.32
C HIS A 72 10.24 -1.25 14.47
N GLU A 73 10.01 -1.75 15.68
CA GLU A 73 9.94 -3.19 15.94
C GLU A 73 8.74 -3.84 15.23
N GLY A 74 8.88 -5.12 14.88
CA GLY A 74 7.83 -5.90 14.22
C GLY A 74 7.78 -5.75 12.70
N TYR A 75 8.69 -4.99 12.09
CA TYR A 75 8.81 -4.87 10.64
C TYR A 75 10.08 -5.53 10.12
N GLN A 76 9.96 -6.24 9.00
CA GLN A 76 11.10 -6.89 8.36
C GLN A 76 10.92 -6.92 6.84
N GLY A 77 11.93 -6.39 6.15
CA GLY A 77 11.97 -6.42 4.69
C GLY A 77 10.91 -5.57 4.00
N ILE A 78 11.04 -5.48 2.68
CA ILE A 78 10.19 -4.69 1.81
C ILE A 78 9.45 -5.62 0.86
N LEU A 79 8.17 -5.33 0.65
CA LEU A 79 7.36 -5.91 -0.38
C LEU A 79 7.22 -4.89 -1.52
N ALA A 80 8.15 -4.99 -2.48
CA ALA A 80 8.24 -4.16 -3.67
C ALA A 80 7.17 -4.55 -4.70
N TYR A 81 6.85 -3.63 -5.62
CA TYR A 81 5.85 -3.84 -6.67
C TYR A 81 6.43 -3.98 -8.07
N SER A 82 7.72 -3.74 -8.28
CA SER A 82 8.39 -4.02 -9.55
C SER A 82 9.86 -4.37 -9.35
N VAL A 83 10.46 -5.10 -10.30
CA VAL A 83 11.90 -5.39 -10.27
C VAL A 83 12.74 -4.11 -10.41
N PRO A 84 12.40 -3.15 -11.30
CA PRO A 84 13.06 -1.84 -11.30
C PRO A 84 13.03 -1.15 -9.93
N GLU A 85 11.90 -1.16 -9.21
CA GLU A 85 11.83 -0.61 -7.86
C GLU A 85 12.82 -1.32 -6.92
N ALA A 86 12.80 -2.66 -6.93
CA ALA A 86 13.63 -3.45 -6.05
C ALA A 86 15.12 -3.19 -6.26
N LEU A 87 15.57 -3.04 -7.51
CA LEU A 87 16.96 -2.70 -7.83
C LEU A 87 17.36 -1.32 -7.28
N HIS A 88 16.48 -0.33 -7.41
CA HIS A 88 16.70 0.99 -6.81
C HIS A 88 16.76 0.92 -5.29
N LEU A 89 15.87 0.15 -4.66
CA LEU A 89 15.89 -0.06 -3.22
C LEU A 89 17.17 -0.80 -2.76
N VAL A 90 17.72 -1.70 -3.57
CA VAL A 90 19.05 -2.29 -3.31
C VAL A 90 20.14 -1.21 -3.37
N ALA A 91 20.09 -0.30 -4.34
CA ALA A 91 21.03 0.82 -4.41
C ALA A 91 20.94 1.74 -3.17
N GLU A 92 19.75 1.90 -2.60
CA GLU A 92 19.50 2.64 -1.34
C GLU A 92 19.94 1.90 -0.06
N GLY A 93 20.47 0.68 -0.20
CA GLY A 93 21.00 -0.10 0.92
C GLY A 93 20.07 -1.16 1.49
N PHE A 94 18.85 -1.33 0.97
CA PHE A 94 17.94 -2.38 1.43
C PHE A 94 18.39 -3.76 0.93
N ARG A 95 18.22 -4.80 1.76
CA ARG A 95 18.77 -6.16 1.50
C ARG A 95 17.77 -7.30 1.66
N ASP A 96 16.53 -7.02 2.05
CA ASP A 96 15.47 -8.02 2.14
C ASP A 96 14.26 -7.50 1.39
N ILE A 97 14.14 -7.90 0.11
CA ILE A 97 13.10 -7.39 -0.79
C ILE A 97 12.42 -8.56 -1.50
N VAL A 98 11.10 -8.60 -1.41
CA VAL A 98 10.26 -9.51 -2.20
C VAL A 98 9.47 -8.66 -3.19
N VAL A 99 9.54 -8.97 -4.47
CA VAL A 99 8.73 -8.33 -5.50
C VAL A 99 7.39 -9.05 -5.57
N ALA A 100 6.30 -8.39 -5.15
CA ALA A 100 4.97 -8.98 -5.00
C ALA A 100 4.30 -9.40 -6.31
N TYR A 101 4.76 -8.87 -7.44
CA TYR A 101 4.13 -9.06 -8.74
C TYR A 101 5.14 -9.64 -9.72
N PRO A 102 4.75 -10.64 -10.54
CA PRO A 102 5.61 -11.15 -11.60
C PRO A 102 6.12 -10.05 -12.53
N SER A 103 7.32 -10.23 -13.06
CA SER A 103 7.96 -9.26 -13.94
C SER A 103 8.27 -9.84 -15.31
N VAL A 104 7.97 -9.05 -16.33
CA VAL A 104 8.37 -9.31 -17.73
C VAL A 104 9.39 -8.29 -18.25
N ASN A 105 9.90 -7.41 -17.38
CA ASN A 105 10.91 -6.42 -17.73
C ASN A 105 12.27 -7.09 -17.88
N ARG A 106 12.61 -7.50 -19.10
CA ARG A 106 13.85 -8.22 -19.42
C ARG A 106 15.11 -7.47 -19.01
N THR A 107 15.14 -6.14 -19.18
CA THR A 107 16.29 -5.31 -18.79
C THR A 107 16.53 -5.39 -17.30
N ALA A 108 15.50 -5.18 -16.50
CA ALA A 108 15.60 -5.25 -15.04
C ALA A 108 15.91 -6.67 -14.54
N LEU A 109 15.36 -7.71 -15.19
CA LEU A 109 15.69 -9.11 -14.85
C LEU A 109 17.16 -9.46 -15.18
N ALA A 110 17.70 -8.92 -16.27
CA ALA A 110 19.11 -9.08 -16.61
C ALA A 110 20.02 -8.34 -15.61
N GLU A 111 19.66 -7.12 -15.22
CA GLU A 111 20.39 -6.36 -14.20
C GLU A 111 20.38 -7.07 -12.84
N LEU A 112 19.21 -7.58 -12.42
CA LEU A 112 19.06 -8.42 -11.23
C LEU A 112 20.02 -9.62 -11.28
N ALA A 113 20.00 -10.38 -12.38
CA ALA A 113 20.82 -11.59 -12.50
C ALA A 113 22.32 -11.31 -12.63
N ALA A 114 22.72 -10.11 -13.06
CA ALA A 114 24.11 -9.71 -13.22
C ALA A 114 24.75 -9.18 -11.91
N SER A 115 23.95 -8.92 -10.87
CA SER A 115 24.41 -8.33 -9.61
C SER A 115 24.28 -9.32 -8.45
N ASP A 116 25.39 -9.75 -7.87
CA ASP A 116 25.37 -10.67 -6.72
C ASP A 116 24.62 -10.08 -5.53
N THR A 117 24.80 -8.78 -5.26
CA THR A 117 24.04 -8.08 -4.21
C THR A 117 22.54 -8.08 -4.49
N ALA A 118 22.13 -7.87 -5.74
CA ALA A 118 20.72 -7.88 -6.10
C ALA A 118 20.12 -9.29 -6.01
N ARG A 119 20.85 -10.32 -6.47
CA ARG A 119 20.45 -11.73 -6.37
C ARG A 119 20.25 -12.20 -4.93
N GLU A 120 21.13 -11.74 -4.04
CA GLU A 120 21.03 -12.06 -2.62
C GLU A 120 19.90 -11.28 -1.94
N ALA A 121 19.66 -10.03 -2.34
CA ALA A 121 18.67 -9.17 -1.70
C ALA A 121 17.23 -9.39 -2.18
N ILE A 122 17.04 -9.70 -3.47
CA ILE A 122 15.74 -9.66 -4.14
C ILE A 122 15.21 -11.08 -4.40
N THR A 123 13.96 -11.30 -4.02
CA THR A 123 13.16 -12.47 -4.40
C THR A 123 12.08 -12.03 -5.38
N VAL A 124 11.98 -12.69 -6.54
CA VAL A 124 10.95 -12.38 -7.56
C VAL A 124 9.80 -13.37 -7.54
N MET A 125 8.58 -12.89 -7.79
CA MET A 125 7.41 -13.74 -7.85
C MET A 125 7.28 -14.45 -9.20
N VAL A 126 6.92 -15.72 -9.18
CA VAL A 126 6.62 -16.53 -10.36
C VAL A 126 5.37 -17.37 -10.12
N ASP A 127 4.60 -17.62 -11.17
CA ASP A 127 3.41 -18.48 -11.12
C ASP A 127 3.23 -19.29 -12.41
N SER A 128 4.27 -19.32 -13.26
CA SER A 128 4.25 -20.00 -14.55
C SER A 128 5.67 -20.36 -15.02
N VAL A 129 5.78 -21.32 -15.92
CA VAL A 129 7.07 -21.72 -16.52
C VAL A 129 7.57 -20.64 -17.48
N GLU A 130 6.67 -19.96 -18.19
CA GLU A 130 6.99 -18.86 -19.11
C GLU A 130 7.72 -17.73 -18.39
N LEU A 131 7.35 -17.43 -17.14
CA LEU A 131 8.07 -16.44 -16.32
C LEU A 131 9.48 -16.90 -15.96
N LEU A 132 9.68 -18.20 -15.68
CA LEU A 132 11.01 -18.76 -15.42
C LEU A 132 11.93 -18.63 -16.65
N GLU A 133 11.37 -18.73 -17.86
CA GLU A 133 12.14 -18.58 -19.11
C GLU A 133 12.62 -17.15 -19.36
N LEU A 134 12.06 -16.16 -18.66
CA LEU A 134 12.52 -14.78 -18.72
C LEU A 134 13.72 -14.52 -17.83
N LEU A 135 14.01 -15.40 -16.86
CA LEU A 135 15.09 -15.24 -15.90
C LEU A 135 16.42 -15.67 -16.54
N PRO A 136 17.39 -14.75 -16.74
CA PRO A 136 18.62 -15.06 -17.47
C PRO A 136 19.66 -15.82 -16.62
N GLY A 137 19.37 -16.09 -15.35
CA GLY A 137 20.26 -16.84 -14.47
C GLY A 137 19.65 -17.15 -13.10
N PRO A 138 20.41 -17.84 -12.22
CA PRO A 138 19.96 -18.23 -10.89
C PRO A 138 19.60 -17.02 -10.01
N VAL A 139 18.37 -16.97 -9.51
CA VAL A 139 17.84 -15.93 -8.61
C VAL A 139 16.97 -16.58 -7.53
N LYS A 140 16.67 -15.84 -6.45
CA LYS A 140 15.65 -16.25 -5.49
C LYS A 140 14.27 -16.01 -6.08
N VAL A 141 13.39 -17.00 -5.96
CA VAL A 141 12.01 -16.91 -6.42
C VAL A 141 11.03 -17.33 -5.34
N ALA A 142 9.81 -16.81 -5.43
CA ALA A 142 8.67 -17.25 -4.63
C ALA A 142 7.47 -17.55 -5.54
N ILE A 143 6.61 -18.48 -5.13
CA ILE A 143 5.40 -18.81 -5.89
C ILE A 143 4.21 -17.98 -5.39
N ASP A 144 3.51 -17.29 -6.29
CA ASP A 144 2.21 -16.66 -5.98
C ASP A 144 1.11 -17.71 -6.07
N ILE A 145 0.30 -17.85 -5.03
CA ILE A 145 -0.84 -18.78 -5.01
C ILE A 145 -2.17 -18.04 -5.08
N ASP A 146 -3.07 -18.57 -5.90
CA ASP A 146 -4.43 -18.10 -6.04
C ASP A 146 -5.17 -18.16 -4.69
N CYS A 147 -5.67 -17.01 -4.24
CA CYS A 147 -6.44 -16.90 -3.02
C CYS A 147 -7.94 -16.70 -3.28
N THR A 148 -8.41 -16.79 -4.54
CA THR A 148 -9.82 -16.55 -4.85
C THR A 148 -10.76 -17.60 -4.24
N LEU A 149 -11.97 -17.17 -3.89
CA LEU A 149 -13.04 -18.05 -3.45
C LEU A 149 -13.86 -18.47 -4.67
N HIS A 150 -13.96 -19.79 -4.91
CA HIS A 150 -14.78 -20.36 -5.98
C HIS A 150 -16.14 -20.78 -5.41
N LEU A 151 -17.21 -20.20 -5.96
CA LEU A 151 -18.60 -20.54 -5.65
C LEU A 151 -19.29 -21.03 -6.93
N PRO A 152 -20.41 -21.79 -6.84
CA PRO A 152 -21.18 -22.16 -8.03
C PRO A 152 -21.58 -20.92 -8.84
N GLY A 153 -21.03 -20.78 -10.05
CA GLY A 153 -21.30 -19.65 -10.95
C GLY A 153 -20.57 -18.33 -10.65
N ALA A 154 -19.70 -18.28 -9.64
CA ALA A 154 -19.01 -17.04 -9.26
C ALA A 154 -17.58 -17.29 -8.72
N VAL A 155 -16.66 -16.36 -9.01
CA VAL A 155 -15.31 -16.34 -8.43
C VAL A 155 -15.13 -15.00 -7.74
N VAL A 156 -14.80 -15.03 -6.46
CA VAL A 156 -14.65 -13.82 -5.63
C VAL A 156 -13.19 -13.62 -5.25
N GLY A 157 -12.66 -12.46 -5.62
CA GLY A 157 -11.29 -12.05 -5.37
C GLY A 157 -10.49 -11.79 -6.64
N PRO A 158 -9.22 -11.42 -6.48
CA PRO A 158 -8.38 -11.04 -7.61
C PRO A 158 -7.98 -12.28 -8.41
N ARG A 159 -8.45 -12.39 -9.65
CA ARG A 159 -8.04 -13.43 -10.60
C ARG A 159 -6.63 -13.13 -11.12
N ARG A 160 -5.62 -13.47 -10.31
CA ARG A 160 -4.20 -13.22 -10.59
C ARG A 160 -3.51 -14.53 -10.93
N SER A 161 -2.90 -15.19 -9.94
CA SER A 161 -2.14 -16.41 -10.13
C SER A 161 -3.02 -17.58 -10.64
N PRO A 162 -2.50 -18.42 -11.56
CA PRO A 162 -3.12 -19.68 -11.95
C PRO A 162 -2.80 -20.86 -11.00
N ILE A 163 -1.89 -20.68 -10.05
CA ILE A 163 -1.43 -21.74 -9.14
C ILE A 163 -2.36 -21.81 -7.93
N ARG A 164 -3.21 -22.82 -7.88
CA ARG A 164 -4.24 -22.96 -6.86
C ARG A 164 -4.04 -24.17 -5.96
N GLU A 165 -3.63 -25.29 -6.55
CA GLU A 165 -3.61 -26.61 -5.92
C GLU A 165 -2.18 -27.10 -5.60
N PRO A 166 -2.00 -27.98 -4.59
CA PRO A 166 -0.69 -28.46 -4.14
C PRO A 166 0.13 -29.15 -5.25
N GLU A 167 -0.52 -29.83 -6.17
CA GLU A 167 0.13 -30.51 -7.30
C GLU A 167 0.78 -29.50 -8.24
N GLN A 168 0.10 -28.38 -8.52
CA GLN A 168 0.62 -27.29 -9.35
C GLN A 168 1.83 -26.61 -8.69
N VAL A 169 1.78 -26.44 -7.36
CA VAL A 169 2.91 -25.92 -6.58
C VAL A 169 4.10 -26.87 -6.67
N THR A 170 3.87 -28.17 -6.52
CA THR A 170 4.92 -29.20 -6.61
C THR A 170 5.56 -29.22 -7.99
N GLU A 171 4.76 -29.15 -9.04
CA GLU A 171 5.23 -29.12 -10.43
C GLU A 171 6.11 -27.90 -10.70
N LEU A 172 5.60 -26.70 -10.38
CA LEU A 172 6.36 -25.47 -10.57
C LEU A 172 7.62 -25.42 -9.70
N ALA A 173 7.56 -25.89 -8.45
CA ALA A 173 8.72 -25.94 -7.55
C ALA A 173 9.84 -26.83 -8.10
N ARG A 174 9.50 -28.00 -8.69
CA ARG A 174 10.48 -28.87 -9.33
C ARG A 174 11.10 -28.23 -10.56
N ASP A 175 10.31 -27.48 -11.34
CA ASP A 175 10.78 -26.76 -12.52
C ASP A 175 11.73 -25.60 -12.15
N ILE A 176 11.42 -24.87 -11.07
CA ILE A 176 12.27 -23.83 -10.50
C ILE A 176 13.66 -24.39 -10.17
N ILE A 177 13.72 -25.52 -9.45
CA ILE A 177 14.98 -26.16 -9.04
C ILE A 177 15.73 -26.70 -10.25
N ARG A 178 15.04 -27.35 -11.19
CA ARG A 178 15.66 -27.91 -12.41
C ARG A 178 16.36 -26.84 -13.24
N ARG A 179 15.82 -25.61 -13.24
CA ARG A 179 16.39 -24.44 -13.94
C ARG A 179 17.48 -23.72 -13.13
N GLY A 180 17.79 -24.18 -11.93
CA GLY A 180 18.86 -23.65 -11.08
C GLY A 180 18.48 -22.42 -10.28
N HIS A 181 17.19 -22.06 -10.21
CA HIS A 181 16.72 -20.99 -9.32
C HIS A 181 16.50 -21.52 -7.90
N ARG A 182 16.46 -20.61 -6.92
CA ARG A 182 16.24 -20.95 -5.50
C ARG A 182 14.80 -20.58 -5.12
N LEU A 183 13.95 -21.59 -4.93
CA LEU A 183 12.63 -21.39 -4.33
C LEU A 183 12.82 -21.10 -2.83
N VAL A 184 12.44 -19.91 -2.38
CA VAL A 184 12.59 -19.47 -0.97
C VAL A 184 11.28 -19.14 -0.29
N GLY A 185 10.19 -18.98 -1.02
CA GLY A 185 8.97 -18.48 -0.41
C GLY A 185 7.69 -18.74 -1.19
N LEU A 186 6.59 -18.42 -0.54
CA LEU A 186 5.25 -18.39 -1.11
C LEU A 186 4.60 -17.05 -0.79
N MET A 187 3.78 -16.55 -1.71
CA MET A 187 2.85 -15.46 -1.45
C MET A 187 1.43 -15.93 -1.66
N ALA A 188 0.57 -15.62 -0.70
CA ALA A 188 -0.84 -15.93 -0.75
C ALA A 188 -1.62 -14.67 -0.40
N TYR A 189 -1.79 -13.74 -1.34
CA TYR A 189 -2.46 -12.46 -1.07
C TYR A 189 -3.99 -12.54 -1.19
N GLU A 190 -4.69 -12.58 -0.06
CA GLU A 190 -6.16 -12.58 0.04
C GLU A 190 -6.78 -11.18 -0.14
N GLY A 191 -6.65 -10.59 -1.33
CA GLY A 191 -7.10 -9.23 -1.61
C GLY A 191 -8.59 -8.94 -1.32
N GLN A 192 -9.45 -9.96 -1.46
CA GLN A 192 -10.89 -9.88 -1.12
C GLN A 192 -11.18 -9.88 0.38
N VAL A 193 -10.20 -10.26 1.20
CA VAL A 193 -10.28 -10.14 2.67
C VAL A 193 -9.67 -8.79 3.08
N ALA A 194 -8.52 -8.42 2.50
CA ALA A 194 -7.79 -7.20 2.82
C ALA A 194 -8.47 -5.89 2.39
N SER A 195 -9.33 -5.92 1.36
CA SER A 195 -9.98 -4.71 0.80
C SER A 195 -11.42 -4.51 1.27
N VAL A 196 -11.92 -5.37 2.16
CA VAL A 196 -13.32 -5.35 2.58
C VAL A 196 -13.45 -4.59 3.90
N ALA A 197 -13.84 -3.32 3.80
CA ALA A 197 -14.28 -2.53 4.95
C ALA A 197 -15.52 -3.19 5.59
N ASP A 198 -15.37 -3.65 6.83
CA ASP A 198 -16.38 -4.41 7.59
C ASP A 198 -17.35 -3.55 8.41
N GLY A 199 -17.07 -2.25 8.51
CA GLY A 199 -17.82 -1.29 9.32
C GLY A 199 -19.09 -0.75 8.69
N LEU A 200 -19.40 -1.12 7.44
CA LEU A 200 -20.64 -0.66 6.80
C LEU A 200 -21.85 -1.26 7.54
N PRO A 201 -22.81 -0.44 8.02
CA PRO A 201 -24.01 -0.94 8.67
C PRO A 201 -24.93 -1.70 7.69
N GLY A 202 -25.82 -2.53 8.24
CA GLY A 202 -26.88 -3.21 7.48
C GLY A 202 -26.43 -4.45 6.69
N LEU A 203 -27.22 -4.82 5.68
CA LEU A 203 -27.05 -6.05 4.89
C LEU A 203 -25.71 -6.12 4.16
N VAL A 204 -25.18 -4.96 3.72
CA VAL A 204 -23.90 -4.87 3.01
C VAL A 204 -22.74 -5.29 3.92
N GLY A 205 -22.71 -4.84 5.17
CA GLY A 205 -21.69 -5.26 6.15
C GLY A 205 -21.79 -6.73 6.51
N ALA A 206 -23.02 -7.25 6.67
CA ALA A 206 -23.24 -8.66 6.96
C ALA A 206 -22.73 -9.57 5.83
N ALA A 207 -23.05 -9.23 4.57
CA ALA A 207 -22.57 -9.96 3.40
C ALA A 207 -21.03 -9.94 3.30
N LYS A 208 -20.41 -8.80 3.56
CA LYS A 208 -18.95 -8.63 3.60
C LYS A 208 -18.29 -9.49 4.66
N ARG A 209 -18.83 -9.53 5.89
CA ARG A 209 -18.32 -10.41 6.97
C ARG A 209 -18.48 -11.88 6.62
N TRP A 210 -19.64 -12.28 6.09
CA TRP A 210 -19.87 -13.65 5.63
C TRP A 210 -18.87 -14.06 4.54
N LEU A 211 -18.64 -13.20 3.55
CA LEU A 211 -17.68 -13.43 2.48
C LEU A 211 -16.26 -13.60 3.04
N ARG A 212 -15.85 -12.73 3.98
CA ARG A 212 -14.56 -12.83 4.67
C ARG A 212 -14.40 -14.20 5.33
N THR A 213 -15.36 -14.59 6.18
CA THR A 213 -15.33 -15.89 6.87
C THR A 213 -15.28 -17.04 5.88
N ARG A 214 -16.13 -17.02 4.85
CA ARG A 214 -16.20 -18.11 3.86
C ARG A 214 -14.91 -18.21 3.03
N SER A 215 -14.30 -17.07 2.67
CA SER A 215 -13.00 -17.03 1.98
C SER A 215 -11.89 -17.64 2.84
N MET A 216 -11.80 -17.27 4.12
CA MET A 216 -10.76 -17.81 5.01
C MET A 216 -10.95 -19.30 5.28
N SER A 217 -12.19 -19.77 5.48
CA SER A 217 -12.48 -21.20 5.66
C SER A 217 -12.16 -22.04 4.41
N ASP A 218 -12.29 -21.46 3.22
CA ASP A 218 -11.90 -22.11 1.96
C ASP A 218 -10.38 -22.16 1.80
N LEU A 219 -9.74 -21.03 2.10
CA LEU A 219 -8.34 -20.79 1.78
C LEU A 219 -7.41 -21.52 2.74
N ALA A 220 -7.72 -21.57 4.04
CA ALA A 220 -6.80 -22.08 5.04
C ALA A 220 -6.36 -23.54 4.81
N PRO A 221 -7.26 -24.51 4.54
CA PRO A 221 -6.84 -25.89 4.26
C PRO A 221 -5.99 -26.00 2.99
N ARG A 222 -6.37 -25.27 1.93
CA ARG A 222 -5.68 -25.31 0.65
C ARG A 222 -4.31 -24.64 0.71
N ARG A 223 -4.21 -23.48 1.34
CA ARG A 223 -2.95 -22.77 1.60
C ARG A 223 -2.00 -23.67 2.38
N ARG A 224 -2.47 -24.35 3.44
CA ARG A 224 -1.67 -25.32 4.19
C ARG A 224 -1.12 -26.42 3.28
N ALA A 225 -1.97 -27.04 2.47
CA ALA A 225 -1.56 -28.10 1.56
C ALA A 225 -0.54 -27.61 0.51
N CYS A 226 -0.72 -26.40 -0.04
CA CYS A 226 0.25 -25.77 -0.95
C CYS A 226 1.59 -25.47 -0.27
N VAL A 227 1.57 -25.00 0.98
CA VAL A 227 2.78 -24.76 1.78
C VAL A 227 3.52 -26.06 2.07
N GLU A 228 2.81 -27.12 2.44
CA GLU A 228 3.37 -28.45 2.66
C GLU A 228 3.99 -29.02 1.38
N ALA A 229 3.32 -28.86 0.24
CA ALA A 229 3.84 -29.27 -1.06
C ALA A 229 5.13 -28.53 -1.45
N ALA A 230 5.20 -27.22 -1.24
CA ALA A 230 6.43 -26.45 -1.47
C ALA A 230 7.57 -26.89 -0.55
N ARG A 231 7.28 -27.08 0.75
CA ARG A 231 8.26 -27.52 1.77
C ARG A 231 8.79 -28.93 1.53
N ALA A 232 8.02 -29.79 0.86
CA ALA A 232 8.49 -31.12 0.47
C ALA A 232 9.55 -31.08 -0.65
N VAL A 233 9.70 -29.95 -1.34
CA VAL A 233 10.56 -29.79 -2.51
C VAL A 233 11.72 -28.81 -2.25
N ALA A 234 11.52 -27.78 -1.42
CA ALA A 234 12.51 -26.75 -1.12
C ALA A 234 12.44 -26.28 0.35
N ASP A 235 13.51 -25.63 0.81
CA ASP A 235 13.53 -24.95 2.10
C ASP A 235 12.82 -23.60 1.99
N ILE A 236 11.60 -23.52 2.53
CA ILE A 236 10.73 -22.34 2.42
C ILE A 236 10.99 -21.42 3.62
N GLU A 237 11.67 -20.32 3.36
CA GLU A 237 12.05 -19.29 4.32
C GLU A 237 10.85 -18.44 4.75
N PHE A 238 9.90 -18.19 3.84
CA PHE A 238 8.72 -17.40 4.15
C PHE A 238 7.43 -17.85 3.45
N VAL A 239 6.30 -17.59 4.11
CA VAL A 239 4.95 -17.63 3.54
C VAL A 239 4.30 -16.29 3.88
N ASN A 240 4.17 -15.42 2.88
CA ASN A 240 3.66 -14.06 3.01
C ASN A 240 2.17 -13.99 2.65
N GLY A 241 1.41 -13.18 3.38
CA GLY A 241 0.00 -12.92 3.06
C GLY A 241 -0.57 -11.71 3.78
N GLY A 242 -1.88 -11.53 3.66
CA GLY A 242 -2.62 -10.47 4.33
C GLY A 242 -2.38 -9.04 3.80
N GLY A 243 -2.88 -8.07 4.56
CA GLY A 243 -2.83 -6.65 4.25
C GLY A 243 -3.11 -5.83 5.51
N THR A 244 -2.89 -4.51 5.48
CA THR A 244 -3.20 -3.61 6.62
C THR A 244 -4.59 -3.85 7.23
N GLY A 245 -5.59 -4.13 6.38
CA GLY A 245 -6.98 -4.35 6.77
C GLY A 245 -7.30 -5.75 7.29
N SER A 246 -6.39 -6.72 7.18
CA SER A 246 -6.62 -8.13 7.53
C SER A 246 -5.52 -8.74 8.39
N LEU A 247 -4.61 -7.93 8.95
CA LEU A 247 -3.47 -8.43 9.74
C LEU A 247 -3.90 -9.46 10.79
N GLN A 248 -4.96 -9.16 11.55
CA GLN A 248 -5.44 -10.00 12.64
C GLN A 248 -6.00 -11.32 12.13
N GLU A 249 -6.85 -11.29 11.11
CA GLU A 249 -7.45 -12.50 10.55
C GLU A 249 -6.43 -13.38 9.83
N SER A 250 -5.51 -12.78 9.08
CA SER A 250 -4.43 -13.48 8.38
C SER A 250 -3.43 -14.10 9.38
N ALA A 251 -3.11 -13.40 10.47
CA ALA A 251 -2.25 -13.95 11.53
C ALA A 251 -2.89 -15.16 12.23
N ALA A 252 -4.18 -15.08 12.54
CA ALA A 252 -4.91 -16.13 13.27
C ALA A 252 -5.08 -17.43 12.47
N GLU A 253 -4.90 -17.40 11.14
CA GLU A 253 -5.06 -18.57 10.28
C GLU A 253 -3.94 -19.62 10.46
N GLY A 254 -2.74 -19.18 10.83
CA GLY A 254 -1.64 -20.05 11.29
C GLY A 254 -0.80 -20.73 10.21
N THR A 255 -0.94 -20.36 8.92
CA THR A 255 -0.07 -20.87 7.84
C THR A 255 1.00 -19.87 7.38
N LEU A 256 0.83 -18.60 7.72
CA LEU A 256 1.75 -17.52 7.35
C LEU A 256 2.93 -17.45 8.31
N THR A 257 4.11 -17.11 7.80
CA THR A 257 5.30 -16.82 8.61
C THR A 257 5.55 -15.32 8.74
N GLU A 258 4.99 -14.53 7.84
CA GLU A 258 5.07 -13.08 7.82
C GLU A 258 3.80 -12.49 7.16
N LEU A 259 3.52 -11.22 7.47
CA LEU A 259 2.36 -10.50 6.95
C LEU A 259 2.81 -9.34 6.05
N ALA A 260 1.90 -8.78 5.26
CA ALA A 260 2.14 -7.56 4.50
C ALA A 260 1.29 -6.39 4.99
N ALA A 261 1.89 -5.20 5.13
CA ALA A 261 1.15 -3.96 5.33
C ALA A 261 1.90 -2.75 4.78
N GLY A 262 1.18 -1.68 4.43
CA GLY A 262 1.82 -0.44 3.97
C GLY A 262 0.88 0.75 4.00
N SER A 263 -0.37 0.58 3.56
CA SER A 263 -1.34 1.67 3.57
C SER A 263 -1.69 2.19 4.96
N GLY A 264 -1.46 1.38 6.01
CA GLY A 264 -1.73 1.75 7.38
C GLY A 264 -0.82 2.84 7.93
N PHE A 265 0.38 3.03 7.38
CA PHE A 265 1.25 4.12 7.82
C PHE A 265 0.62 5.48 7.52
N TYR A 266 0.04 5.63 6.32
CA TYR A 266 -0.61 6.86 5.88
C TYR A 266 -2.09 6.97 6.28
N THR A 267 -2.79 5.83 6.40
CA THR A 267 -4.22 5.75 6.74
C THR A 267 -5.09 6.69 5.87
N PRO A 268 -5.20 6.40 4.56
CA PRO A 268 -6.01 7.15 3.61
C PRO A 268 -7.52 7.03 3.90
N ALA A 269 -8.35 7.82 3.22
CA ALA A 269 -9.79 7.97 3.53
C ALA A 269 -10.57 6.64 3.55
N ILE A 270 -10.18 5.66 2.73
CA ILE A 270 -10.84 4.33 2.72
C ILE A 270 -10.78 3.59 4.05
N PHE A 271 -9.87 3.96 4.97
CA PHE A 271 -9.75 3.35 6.29
C PHE A 271 -10.81 3.82 7.29
N ASP A 272 -11.54 4.89 6.99
CA ASP A 272 -12.53 5.46 7.93
C ASP A 272 -13.70 4.50 8.19
N ASP A 273 -13.98 3.59 7.27
CA ASP A 273 -15.05 2.60 7.35
C ASP A 273 -14.61 1.25 7.98
N PHE A 274 -13.41 1.18 8.57
CA PHE A 274 -12.91 -0.03 9.23
C PHE A 274 -13.16 0.02 10.74
N THR A 275 -13.79 -1.02 11.28
CA THR A 275 -14.18 -1.05 12.72
C THR A 275 -13.09 -1.57 13.66
N GLY A 276 -12.07 -2.26 13.13
CA GLY A 276 -10.98 -2.87 13.90
C GLY A 276 -9.63 -2.19 13.77
N ILE A 277 -9.56 -0.99 13.18
CA ILE A 277 -8.29 -0.31 12.87
C ILE A 277 -8.19 0.97 13.69
N ASN A 278 -7.40 0.93 14.75
CA ASN A 278 -7.09 2.08 15.58
C ASN A 278 -5.91 2.87 14.99
N HIS A 279 -6.11 3.53 13.85
CA HIS A 279 -5.08 4.34 13.20
C HIS A 279 -5.48 5.83 13.15
N LYS A 280 -4.50 6.71 12.95
CA LYS A 280 -4.67 8.15 12.72
C LYS A 280 -4.35 8.46 11.26
N ALA A 281 -5.11 9.35 10.62
CA ALA A 281 -4.74 9.88 9.32
C ALA A 281 -3.38 10.58 9.43
N ALA A 282 -2.38 10.08 8.70
CA ALA A 282 -1.01 10.57 8.79
C ALA A 282 -0.52 11.22 7.50
N ALA A 283 -1.20 11.01 6.38
CA ALA A 283 -0.83 11.61 5.10
C ALA A 283 -1.94 12.49 4.54
N PHE A 284 -1.55 13.68 4.10
CA PHE A 284 -2.42 14.69 3.54
C PHE A 284 -1.78 15.28 2.29
N PHE A 285 -2.60 15.87 1.42
CA PHE A 285 -2.10 16.82 0.44
C PHE A 285 -2.85 18.13 0.57
N VAL A 286 -2.15 19.23 0.29
CA VAL A 286 -2.64 20.58 0.57
C VAL A 286 -2.66 21.36 -0.72
N CYS A 287 -3.79 21.98 -1.03
CA CYS A 287 -3.97 22.88 -2.17
C CYS A 287 -4.31 24.29 -1.67
N GLN A 288 -4.00 25.30 -2.47
CA GLN A 288 -4.34 26.71 -2.18
C GLN A 288 -5.59 27.15 -2.94
N VAL A 289 -6.45 27.90 -2.26
CA VAL A 289 -7.58 28.61 -2.87
C VAL A 289 -7.03 29.66 -3.82
N SER A 290 -7.38 29.54 -5.10
CA SER A 290 -7.00 30.50 -6.15
C SER A 290 -8.14 31.42 -6.53
N ARG A 291 -9.41 31.05 -6.23
CA ARG A 291 -10.59 31.84 -6.59
C ARG A 291 -11.70 31.69 -5.54
N VAL A 292 -12.47 32.76 -5.33
CA VAL A 292 -13.67 32.80 -4.48
C VAL A 292 -14.80 33.42 -5.33
N PRO A 293 -15.60 32.62 -6.05
CA PRO A 293 -16.56 33.15 -7.01
C PRO A 293 -17.85 33.71 -6.37
N ALA A 294 -18.18 33.28 -5.15
CA ALA A 294 -19.35 33.70 -4.39
C ALA A 294 -19.20 33.29 -2.91
N PRO A 295 -20.01 33.85 -1.97
CA PRO A 295 -20.04 33.38 -0.59
C PRO A 295 -20.27 31.86 -0.49
N GLY A 296 -19.49 31.21 0.38
CA GLY A 296 -19.49 29.76 0.59
C GLY A 296 -18.86 28.93 -0.53
N TRP A 297 -18.20 29.57 -1.51
CA TRP A 297 -17.50 28.89 -2.62
C TRP A 297 -16.00 29.20 -2.61
N ALA A 298 -15.20 28.20 -2.94
CA ALA A 298 -13.77 28.34 -3.16
C ALA A 298 -13.31 27.39 -4.25
N THR A 299 -12.37 27.80 -5.10
CA THR A 299 -11.73 26.93 -6.07
C THR A 299 -10.25 26.84 -5.73
N VAL A 300 -9.75 25.61 -5.57
CA VAL A 300 -8.31 25.37 -5.38
C VAL A 300 -7.64 24.98 -6.70
N ASN A 301 -6.34 25.26 -6.81
CA ASN A 301 -5.52 24.71 -7.88
C ASN A 301 -5.17 23.25 -7.55
N SER A 302 -5.38 22.36 -8.51
CA SER A 302 -5.34 20.90 -8.37
C SER A 302 -6.48 20.32 -7.50
N GLY A 303 -6.28 19.16 -6.89
CA GLY A 303 -7.24 18.50 -6.00
C GLY A 303 -7.87 17.23 -6.55
N GLY A 304 -7.86 17.03 -7.87
CA GLY A 304 -8.41 15.87 -8.57
C GLY A 304 -7.48 14.66 -8.62
N TRP A 305 -6.75 14.35 -7.53
CA TRP A 305 -5.89 13.17 -7.47
C TRP A 305 -6.73 11.92 -7.21
N ILE A 306 -7.36 11.41 -8.27
CA ILE A 306 -8.24 10.23 -8.22
C ILE A 306 -7.42 8.96 -8.04
N ALA A 307 -7.82 8.12 -7.09
CA ALA A 307 -7.16 6.84 -6.84
C ALA A 307 -7.52 5.76 -7.87
N SER A 308 -6.58 4.84 -8.11
CA SER A 308 -6.72 3.71 -9.01
C SER A 308 -7.86 2.75 -8.63
N GLY A 309 -8.47 2.12 -9.64
CA GLY A 309 -9.52 1.12 -9.49
C GLY A 309 -10.78 1.46 -10.32
N PRO A 310 -11.85 0.67 -10.18
CA PRO A 310 -13.11 0.97 -10.86
C PRO A 310 -13.58 2.39 -10.50
N PRO A 311 -14.02 3.20 -11.49
CA PRO A 311 -14.52 4.55 -11.25
C PRO A 311 -15.68 4.53 -10.24
N ALA A 312 -15.49 5.19 -9.09
CA ALA A 312 -16.45 5.20 -7.99
C ALA A 312 -16.15 6.33 -6.99
N LYS A 313 -17.13 6.63 -6.14
CA LYS A 313 -17.01 7.69 -5.10
C LYS A 313 -15.87 7.41 -4.10
N ASP A 314 -15.57 6.15 -3.82
CA ASP A 314 -14.47 5.71 -2.95
C ASP A 314 -13.08 5.79 -3.62
N ARG A 315 -12.99 6.44 -4.79
CA ARG A 315 -11.73 6.80 -5.47
C ARG A 315 -11.43 8.29 -5.41
N VAL A 316 -12.42 9.10 -5.07
CA VAL A 316 -12.28 10.56 -5.01
C VAL A 316 -11.55 10.92 -3.71
N PRO A 317 -10.54 11.82 -3.73
CA PRO A 317 -9.95 12.35 -2.51
C PRO A 317 -11.01 13.09 -1.67
N VAL A 318 -10.72 13.35 -0.40
CA VAL A 318 -11.70 13.93 0.53
C VAL A 318 -11.13 15.23 1.12
N PRO A 319 -11.79 16.39 0.94
CA PRO A 319 -11.42 17.60 1.69
C PRO A 319 -11.76 17.40 3.16
N VAL A 320 -10.77 17.55 4.03
CA VAL A 320 -10.90 17.30 5.48
C VAL A 320 -10.69 18.54 6.33
N TRP A 321 -10.02 19.56 5.78
CA TRP A 321 -9.83 20.84 6.47
C TRP A 321 -9.76 22.01 5.48
N PRO A 322 -10.40 23.17 5.75
CA PRO A 322 -11.39 23.41 6.80
C PRO A 322 -12.59 22.46 6.73
N GLN A 323 -13.16 22.12 7.89
CA GLN A 323 -14.31 21.21 7.96
C GLN A 323 -15.55 21.84 7.35
N GLY A 324 -16.37 21.04 6.67
CA GLY A 324 -17.61 21.48 6.00
C GLY A 324 -17.45 21.76 4.50
N LEU A 325 -16.24 21.60 3.95
CA LEU A 325 -16.01 21.68 2.50
C LEU A 325 -16.47 20.40 1.80
N HIS A 326 -17.13 20.58 0.65
CA HIS A 326 -17.61 19.51 -0.22
C HIS A 326 -17.36 19.88 -1.68
N TYR A 327 -17.19 18.88 -2.54
CA TYR A 327 -17.06 19.10 -3.99
C TYR A 327 -18.34 19.72 -4.57
N SER A 328 -18.17 20.57 -5.59
CA SER A 328 -19.26 20.93 -6.48
C SER A 328 -19.85 19.66 -7.11
N SER A 329 -21.18 19.53 -7.10
CA SER A 329 -21.86 18.36 -7.69
C SER A 329 -21.76 18.31 -9.21
N THR A 330 -21.48 19.44 -9.87
CA THR A 330 -21.39 19.53 -11.33
C THR A 330 -20.00 19.23 -11.87
N GLU A 331 -18.95 19.44 -11.08
CA GLU A 331 -17.56 19.30 -11.52
C GLU A 331 -16.78 18.23 -10.76
N GLY A 332 -17.06 18.02 -9.48
CA GLY A 332 -16.33 17.06 -8.66
C GLY A 332 -14.87 17.47 -8.40
N ALA A 333 -13.99 16.48 -8.28
CA ALA A 333 -12.57 16.68 -8.06
C ALA A 333 -11.85 16.83 -9.41
N GLY A 334 -11.38 18.04 -9.71
CA GLY A 334 -10.73 18.36 -10.99
C GLY A 334 -9.21 18.34 -10.90
N GLU A 335 -8.55 17.80 -11.92
CA GLU A 335 -7.09 17.67 -11.98
C GLU A 335 -6.36 19.03 -11.85
N VAL A 336 -6.90 20.05 -12.52
CA VAL A 336 -6.30 21.39 -12.63
C VAL A 336 -6.95 22.39 -11.67
N GLN A 337 -8.27 22.36 -11.55
CA GLN A 337 -9.02 23.19 -10.61
C GLN A 337 -10.11 22.36 -9.96
N THR A 338 -10.27 22.53 -8.65
CA THR A 338 -11.29 21.84 -7.87
C THR A 338 -12.20 22.85 -7.19
N PRO A 339 -13.44 23.05 -7.67
CA PRO A 339 -14.42 23.88 -7.00
C PRO A 339 -15.04 23.16 -5.79
N LEU A 340 -15.07 23.88 -4.68
CA LEU A 340 -15.56 23.45 -3.37
C LEU A 340 -16.64 24.40 -2.86
N ARG A 341 -17.49 23.88 -1.98
CA ARG A 341 -18.56 24.62 -1.32
C ARG A 341 -18.66 24.25 0.16
N GLY A 342 -19.13 25.20 0.98
CA GLY A 342 -19.67 24.93 2.32
C GLY A 342 -19.08 25.79 3.43
N VAL A 343 -17.94 26.43 3.17
CA VAL A 343 -17.26 27.33 4.12
C VAL A 343 -16.81 28.57 3.36
N ASP A 344 -16.91 29.74 3.99
CA ASP A 344 -16.31 30.96 3.46
C ASP A 344 -14.79 30.89 3.57
N MET A 345 -14.10 31.17 2.47
CA MET A 345 -12.65 31.05 2.32
C MET A 345 -12.12 32.31 1.63
N ASN A 346 -10.84 32.60 1.83
CA ASN A 346 -10.13 33.65 1.13
C ASN A 346 -9.13 33.06 0.12
N VAL A 347 -8.70 33.88 -0.83
CA VAL A 347 -7.57 33.54 -1.69
C VAL A 347 -6.33 33.25 -0.81
N GLU A 348 -5.54 32.27 -1.22
CA GLU A 348 -4.37 31.71 -0.49
C GLU A 348 -4.68 30.84 0.73
N ASP A 349 -5.93 30.74 1.17
CA ASP A 349 -6.28 29.79 2.24
C ASP A 349 -5.99 28.35 1.79
N LEU A 350 -5.58 27.53 2.77
CA LEU A 350 -5.16 26.15 2.52
C LEU A 350 -6.33 25.19 2.71
N VAL A 351 -6.53 24.32 1.72
CA VAL A 351 -7.44 23.18 1.81
C VAL A 351 -6.63 21.90 1.89
N TRP A 352 -6.90 21.11 2.92
CA TRP A 352 -6.26 19.83 3.18
C TRP A 352 -7.18 18.71 2.74
N PHE A 353 -6.58 17.76 2.03
CA PHE A 353 -7.25 16.60 1.52
C PHE A 353 -6.58 15.33 2.04
N ARG A 354 -7.39 14.28 2.18
CA ARG A 354 -6.90 12.90 2.28
C ARG A 354 -7.09 12.22 0.94
N HIS A 355 -6.05 11.53 0.47
CA HIS A 355 -6.15 10.69 -0.71
C HIS A 355 -7.04 9.47 -0.39
N ALA A 356 -7.74 8.94 -1.41
CA ALA A 356 -8.62 7.78 -1.21
C ALA A 356 -7.83 6.49 -0.92
N LYS A 357 -6.65 6.34 -1.53
CA LYS A 357 -5.72 5.22 -1.33
C LYS A 357 -4.30 5.69 -1.05
N ALA A 358 -3.53 4.90 -0.30
CA ALA A 358 -2.17 5.26 0.09
C ALA A 358 -1.18 5.13 -1.08
N GLY A 359 -0.10 5.89 -1.02
CA GLY A 359 1.02 5.84 -1.97
C GLY A 359 0.78 6.63 -3.25
N GLU A 360 -0.41 6.58 -3.84
CA GLU A 360 -0.65 7.23 -5.15
C GLU A 360 -0.58 8.77 -5.11
N MET A 361 -0.79 9.41 -3.95
CA MET A 361 -0.58 10.85 -3.81
C MET A 361 0.87 11.26 -4.13
N THR A 362 1.86 10.40 -3.85
CA THR A 362 3.28 10.69 -4.08
C THR A 362 3.65 10.71 -5.57
N GLU A 363 2.73 10.32 -6.44
CA GLU A 363 2.88 10.42 -7.89
C GLU A 363 2.59 11.83 -8.42
N ASN A 364 2.09 12.72 -7.57
CA ASN A 364 1.72 14.09 -7.92
C ASN A 364 2.65 15.13 -7.30
N VAL A 365 3.57 14.72 -6.42
CA VAL A 365 4.49 15.61 -5.70
C VAL A 365 5.88 14.98 -5.63
N ASP A 366 6.91 15.82 -5.71
CA ASP A 366 8.31 15.37 -5.68
C ASP A 366 8.80 15.13 -4.25
N HIS A 367 8.19 15.82 -3.27
CA HIS A 367 8.54 15.71 -1.87
C HIS A 367 7.31 15.64 -0.96
N LEU A 368 7.52 15.07 0.22
CA LEU A 368 6.61 15.04 1.35
C LEU A 368 7.20 15.91 2.47
N LEU A 369 6.41 16.84 3.00
CA LEU A 369 6.76 17.63 4.18
C LEU A 369 6.40 16.83 5.42
N ALA A 370 7.41 16.22 6.05
CA ALA A 370 7.26 15.38 7.21
C ALA A 370 7.36 16.23 8.48
N VAL A 371 6.21 16.45 9.13
CA VAL A 371 6.08 17.35 10.28
C VAL A 371 6.12 16.55 11.56
N GLY A 372 7.13 16.81 12.40
CA GLY A 372 7.31 16.20 13.70
C GLY A 372 7.47 17.25 14.81
N PRO A 373 7.76 16.82 16.05
CA PRO A 373 7.95 17.73 17.18
C PRO A 373 9.15 18.67 17.01
N ASP A 374 10.18 18.22 16.28
CA ASP A 374 11.44 18.97 16.09
C ASP A 374 11.42 19.90 14.85
N GLY A 375 10.32 19.89 14.08
CA GLY A 375 10.18 20.73 12.90
C GLY A 375 9.63 20.00 11.67
N VAL A 376 10.04 20.46 10.49
CA VAL A 376 9.59 19.94 9.19
C VAL A 376 10.79 19.40 8.43
N ASP A 377 10.82 18.09 8.24
CA ASP A 377 11.75 17.42 7.34
C ASP A 377 11.18 17.36 5.92
N VAL A 378 12.06 17.23 4.93
CA VAL A 378 11.69 17.00 3.53
C VAL A 378 12.07 15.58 3.16
N TRP A 379 11.07 14.77 2.83
CA TRP A 379 11.26 13.40 2.36
C TRP A 379 11.00 13.34 0.87
N ASP A 380 11.93 12.75 0.13
CA ASP A 380 11.73 12.54 -1.29
C ASP A 380 10.67 11.47 -1.56
N THR A 381 9.88 11.70 -2.60
CA THR A 381 9.07 10.66 -3.22
C THR A 381 9.88 9.97 -4.31
N TYR A 382 9.44 8.78 -4.72
CA TYR A 382 9.99 8.13 -5.91
C TYR A 382 9.92 9.06 -7.14
N ARG A 383 8.83 9.81 -7.30
CA ARG A 383 8.69 10.78 -8.40
C ARG A 383 9.78 11.86 -8.35
N GLY A 384 10.03 12.45 -7.19
CA GLY A 384 11.06 13.48 -7.03
C GLY A 384 12.48 12.99 -7.31
N GLN A 385 12.72 11.70 -7.12
CA GLN A 385 13.96 11.02 -7.48
C GLN A 385 14.00 10.56 -8.96
N GLY A 386 12.99 10.90 -9.76
CA GLY A 386 12.88 10.50 -11.16
C GLY A 386 12.48 9.03 -11.36
N TRP A 387 12.07 8.32 -10.30
CA TRP A 387 11.65 6.93 -10.37
C TRP A 387 10.18 6.87 -10.82
N THR A 388 9.97 7.08 -12.12
CA THR A 388 8.67 6.89 -12.77
C THR A 388 8.53 5.42 -13.18
N LEU A 389 8.15 4.58 -12.22
CA LEU A 389 8.11 3.12 -12.39
C LEU A 389 6.81 2.62 -13.04
N ARG A 390 6.21 3.46 -13.91
CA ARG A 390 4.95 3.18 -14.62
C ARG A 390 5.19 2.52 -15.98
#